data_AF-A0A1F7X2K9-F1
#
_entry.id   AF-A0A1F7X2K9-F1
#
_cell.length_a   1.000
_cell.length_b   1.000
_cell.length_c   1.000
_cell.angle_alpha   90.00
_cell.angle_beta   90.00
_cell.angle_gamma   90.00
#
_symmetry.space_group_name_H-M   'P 1'
#
loop_
_entity.id
_entity.type
_entity.pdbx_description
1 polymer ?
#
loop_
_entity_poly.entity_id
_entity_poly.type
_entity_poly.pdbx_seq_one_letter_code
_entity_poly.pdbx_strand_id
1 'polypeptide(L)'
;MWLFTRDGFLSIVEHNDKPDMLIVRSRFNGHIERIFGDLAGKVEKDAGTDYEYRAEIRKAKVAEVIAQMVLDIDYGNFKNELGKLNKVDSLYIARSWATYEVVNGNYEA
;
A
#
# COMPACT_ATOMS: atom_id res chain seq x y z
N MET A 1 3.03 -5.05 7.96
CA MET A 1 3.91 -4.57 6.87
C MET A 1 3.30 -3.33 6.22
N TRP A 2 4.13 -2.33 5.90
CA TRP A 2 3.74 -1.24 4.98
C TRP A 2 4.32 -1.50 3.60
N LEU A 3 3.56 -1.17 2.56
CA LEU A 3 3.97 -1.36 1.17
C LEU A 3 3.66 -0.09 0.38
N PHE A 4 4.70 0.48 -0.22
CA PHE A 4 4.61 1.62 -1.14
C PHE A 4 4.87 1.11 -2.55
N THR A 5 4.00 1.50 -3.49
CA THR A 5 4.00 1.03 -4.87
C THR A 5 3.69 2.19 -5.81
N ARG A 6 3.84 1.97 -7.12
CA ARG A 6 3.41 2.96 -8.11
C ARG A 6 1.91 3.24 -8.02
N ASP A 7 1.12 2.26 -7.55
CA ASP A 7 -0.34 2.28 -7.60
C ASP A 7 -1.01 2.63 -6.27
N GLY A 8 -0.22 2.67 -5.19
CA GLY A 8 -0.69 3.15 -3.91
C GLY A 8 0.18 2.77 -2.72
N PHE A 9 -0.44 2.96 -1.55
CA PHE A 9 0.13 2.72 -0.22
C PHE A 9 -0.83 1.81 0.56
N LEU A 10 -0.26 0.76 1.14
CA LEU A 10 -0.98 -0.25 1.88
C LEU A 10 -0.35 -0.50 3.25
N SER A 11 -1.21 -0.84 4.21
CA SER A 11 -0.84 -1.42 5.50
C SER A 11 -1.48 -2.81 5.61
N ILE A 12 -0.63 -3.82 5.59
CA ILE A 12 -1.03 -5.23 5.51
C ILE A 12 -0.68 -5.89 6.84
N VAL A 13 -1.68 -6.45 7.51
CA VAL A 13 -1.54 -7.15 8.79
C VAL A 13 -2.31 -8.47 8.75
N GLU A 14 -1.91 -9.41 9.58
CA GLU A 14 -2.65 -10.66 9.76
C GLU A 14 -4.03 -10.37 10.36
N HIS A 15 -5.03 -11.14 9.92
CA HIS A 15 -6.35 -11.10 10.53
C HIS A 15 -6.34 -11.87 11.85
N ASN A 16 -6.74 -11.24 12.96
CA ASN A 16 -6.68 -11.83 14.29
C ASN A 16 -7.42 -13.17 14.40
N ASP A 17 -8.60 -13.27 13.78
CA ASP A 17 -9.45 -14.48 13.86
C ASP A 17 -9.31 -15.45 12.66
N LYS A 18 -8.56 -15.09 11.61
CA LYS A 18 -8.49 -15.85 10.34
C LYS A 18 -7.02 -15.98 9.91
N PRO A 19 -6.29 -17.02 10.38
CA PRO A 19 -4.83 -17.10 10.21
C PRO A 19 -4.36 -17.21 8.76
N ASP A 20 -5.22 -17.56 7.80
CA ASP A 20 -4.88 -17.59 6.36
C ASP A 20 -5.24 -16.31 5.62
N MET A 21 -5.75 -15.30 6.33
CA MET A 21 -6.23 -14.03 5.78
C MET A 21 -5.35 -12.88 6.27
N LEU A 22 -5.23 -11.87 5.41
CA LEU A 22 -4.65 -10.58 5.73
C LEU A 22 -5.73 -9.52 5.68
N ILE A 23 -5.67 -8.57 6.60
CA ILE A 23 -6.38 -7.31 6.49
C ILE A 23 -5.46 -6.36 5.73
N VAL A 24 -5.80 -6.13 4.47
CA VAL A 24 -5.16 -5.14 3.59
C VAL A 24 -5.88 -3.83 3.79
N ARG A 25 -5.14 -2.79 4.20
CA ARG A 25 -5.72 -1.49 4.55
C ARG A 25 -5.09 -0.37 3.76
N SER A 26 -5.86 0.69 3.48
CA SER A 26 -5.34 1.94 2.92
C SER A 26 -5.98 3.15 3.59
N ARG A 27 -5.25 4.27 3.55
CA ARG A 27 -5.75 5.58 3.93
C ARG A 27 -6.47 6.29 2.78
N PHE A 28 -6.23 5.83 1.56
CA PHE A 28 -6.63 6.51 0.35
C PHE A 28 -7.56 5.60 -0.45
N ASN A 29 -8.69 6.17 -0.86
CA ASN A 29 -9.70 5.46 -1.64
C ASN A 29 -9.10 4.93 -2.96
N GLY A 30 -9.50 3.72 -3.37
CA GLY A 30 -9.10 3.11 -4.63
C GLY A 30 -7.70 2.48 -4.65
N HIS A 31 -6.90 2.59 -3.59
CA HIS A 31 -5.53 2.06 -3.56
C HIS A 31 -5.51 0.53 -3.50
N ILE A 32 -6.46 -0.07 -2.77
CA ILE A 32 -6.57 -1.52 -2.65
C ILE A 32 -7.01 -2.10 -3.99
N GLU A 33 -8.01 -1.50 -4.61
CA GLU A 33 -8.61 -1.89 -5.88
C GLU A 33 -7.62 -1.76 -7.03
N ARG A 34 -6.81 -0.70 -7.07
CA ARG A 34 -5.76 -0.55 -8.09
C ARG A 34 -4.70 -1.65 -8.04
N ILE A 35 -4.37 -2.16 -6.85
CA ILE A 35 -3.31 -3.15 -6.66
C ILE A 35 -3.85 -4.57 -6.82
N PHE A 36 -5.03 -4.86 -6.27
CA PHE A 36 -5.58 -6.22 -6.23
C PHE A 36 -6.69 -6.48 -7.25
N GLY A 37 -7.24 -5.47 -7.91
CA GLY A 37 -8.36 -5.62 -8.84
C GLY A 37 -9.51 -6.40 -8.20
N ASP A 38 -10.03 -7.39 -8.91
CA ASP A 38 -11.10 -8.26 -8.43
C ASP A 38 -10.72 -9.09 -7.20
N LEU A 39 -9.41 -9.32 -6.97
CA LEU A 39 -8.92 -10.05 -5.78
C LEU A 39 -9.12 -9.24 -4.49
N ALA A 40 -9.34 -7.93 -4.58
CA ALA A 40 -9.69 -7.10 -3.43
C ALA A 40 -11.02 -7.53 -2.80
N GLY A 41 -11.91 -8.17 -3.58
CA GLY A 41 -13.27 -8.44 -3.16
C GLY A 41 -13.99 -7.14 -2.77
N LYS A 42 -14.73 -7.19 -1.67
CA LYS A 42 -15.42 -6.01 -1.14
C LYS A 42 -14.44 -5.18 -0.33
N VAL A 43 -14.17 -3.96 -0.79
CA VAL A 43 -13.47 -2.96 0.01
C VAL A 43 -14.47 -2.24 0.90
N GLU A 44 -14.26 -2.32 2.20
CA GLU A 44 -15.09 -1.66 3.21
C GLU A 44 -14.48 -0.34 3.64
N LYS A 45 -15.36 0.62 3.94
CA LYS A 45 -14.99 1.93 4.46
C LYS A 45 -15.33 2.01 5.95
N ASP A 46 -14.34 2.22 6.80
CA ASP A 46 -14.48 2.33 8.26
C ASP A 46 -14.27 3.78 8.73
N ALA A 47 -15.33 4.38 9.26
CA ALA A 47 -15.43 5.82 9.53
C ALA A 47 -14.64 6.32 10.77
N GLY A 48 -13.74 5.52 11.35
CA GLY A 48 -13.16 5.83 12.66
C GLY A 48 -11.69 5.47 12.88
N THR A 49 -10.92 5.13 11.84
CA THR A 49 -9.51 4.76 12.04
C THR A 49 -8.56 5.39 11.03
N ASP A 50 -7.28 5.40 11.40
CA ASP A 50 -6.14 5.80 10.57
C ASP A 50 -6.06 5.17 9.18
N TYR A 51 -6.72 4.03 8.95
CA TYR A 51 -6.82 3.35 7.66
C TYR A 51 -8.28 3.07 7.34
N GLU A 52 -8.90 4.04 6.68
CA GLU A 52 -10.34 4.10 6.39
C GLU A 52 -10.79 2.99 5.43
N TYR A 53 -9.93 2.47 4.55
CA TYR A 53 -10.32 1.47 3.55
C TYR A 53 -9.71 0.10 3.86
N ARG A 54 -10.48 -0.97 3.76
CA ARG A 54 -10.00 -2.33 4.09
C ARG A 54 -10.57 -3.42 3.18
N ALA A 55 -9.75 -4.41 2.92
CA ALA A 55 -10.14 -5.68 2.31
C ALA A 55 -9.53 -6.84 3.09
N GLU A 56 -10.29 -7.93 3.21
CA GLU A 56 -9.74 -9.20 3.68
C GLU A 56 -9.31 -10.03 2.48
N ILE A 57 -8.01 -10.33 2.37
CA ILE A 57 -7.46 -11.06 1.23
C ILE A 57 -6.63 -12.24 1.73
N ARG A 58 -6.73 -13.41 1.08
CA ARG A 58 -5.92 -14.59 1.42
C ARG A 58 -4.43 -14.28 1.33
N LYS A 59 -3.65 -14.75 2.32
CA LYS A 59 -2.18 -14.59 2.37
C LYS A 59 -1.50 -14.98 1.05
N ALA A 60 -1.87 -16.13 0.50
CA ALA A 60 -1.31 -16.63 -0.76
C ALA A 60 -1.56 -15.70 -1.95
N LYS A 61 -2.74 -15.07 -2.02
CA LYS A 61 -3.10 -14.13 -3.10
C LYS A 61 -2.38 -12.80 -2.97
N VAL A 62 -2.22 -12.31 -1.74
CA VAL A 62 -1.38 -11.13 -1.50
C VAL A 62 0.06 -11.40 -1.89
N ALA A 63 0.61 -12.57 -1.53
CA ALA A 63 1.97 -12.95 -1.89
C ALA A 63 2.16 -13.05 -3.42
N GLU A 64 1.23 -13.67 -4.13
CA GLU A 64 1.23 -13.78 -5.60
C GLU A 64 1.29 -12.41 -6.28
N VAL A 65 0.41 -11.48 -5.88
CA VAL A 65 0.37 -10.12 -6.45
C VAL A 65 1.68 -9.38 -6.16
N ILE A 66 2.17 -9.41 -4.91
CA ILE A 66 3.41 -8.72 -4.56
C ILE A 66 4.60 -9.31 -5.32
N ALA A 67 4.66 -10.64 -5.49
CA ALA A 67 5.70 -11.28 -6.28
C ALA A 67 5.68 -10.80 -7.73
N GLN A 68 4.49 -10.73 -8.33
CA GLN A 68 4.34 -10.20 -9.70
C GLN A 68 4.77 -8.73 -9.79
N MET A 69 4.40 -7.89 -8.82
CA MET A 69 4.81 -6.48 -8.80
C MET A 69 6.34 -6.31 -8.76
N VAL A 70 7.06 -7.22 -8.11
CA VAL A 70 8.53 -7.22 -8.11
C VAL A 70 9.09 -7.60 -9.48
N LEU A 71 8.49 -8.59 -10.15
CA LEU A 71 8.88 -9.00 -11.50
C LEU A 71 8.59 -7.90 -12.54
N ASP A 72 7.56 -7.08 -12.32
CA ASP A 72 7.15 -5.99 -13.21
C ASP A 72 7.95 -4.68 -12.99
N ILE A 73 8.98 -4.69 -12.13
CA ILE A 73 9.83 -3.51 -11.94
C ILE A 73 10.68 -3.29 -13.19
N ASP A 74 10.34 -2.24 -13.94
CA ASP A 74 10.97 -1.82 -15.19
C ASP A 74 11.63 -0.44 -15.09
N TYR A 75 11.81 0.07 -13.87
CA TYR A 75 12.36 1.39 -13.58
C TYR A 75 13.60 1.31 -12.67
N GLY A 76 14.57 2.19 -12.92
CA GLY A 76 15.79 2.29 -12.09
C GLY A 76 15.65 3.15 -10.83
N ASN A 77 14.59 3.96 -10.74
CA ASN A 77 14.35 4.83 -9.58
C ASN A 77 12.86 5.08 -9.38
N PHE A 78 12.34 4.69 -8.20
CA PHE A 78 10.93 4.81 -7.86
C PHE A 78 10.41 6.25 -7.88
N LYS A 79 11.20 7.22 -7.39
CA LYS A 79 10.79 8.64 -7.30
C LYS A 79 10.63 9.26 -8.70
N ASN A 80 11.60 9.00 -9.58
CA ASN A 80 11.54 9.46 -10.96
C ASN A 80 10.34 8.84 -11.69
N GLU A 81 10.07 7.56 -11.44
CA GLU A 81 8.94 6.88 -12.05
C GLU A 81 7.59 7.47 -11.59
N LEU A 82 7.45 7.78 -10.31
CA LEU A 82 6.28 8.51 -9.81
C LEU A 82 6.17 9.91 -10.39
N GLY A 83 7.29 10.57 -10.69
CA GLY A 83 7.34 11.86 -11.38
C GLY A 83 6.71 11.77 -12.77
N LYS A 84 7.05 10.73 -13.54
CA LYS A 84 6.45 10.48 -14.86
C LYS A 84 4.95 10.23 -14.78
N LEU A 85 4.49 9.59 -13.70
CA LEU A 85 3.07 9.35 -13.42
C LEU A 85 2.35 10.57 -12.82
N ASN A 86 3.03 11.71 -12.66
CA ASN A 86 2.52 12.91 -11.99
C ASN A 86 2.00 12.64 -10.56
N LYS A 87 2.62 11.70 -9.83
CA LYS A 87 2.23 11.30 -8.46
C LYS A 87 3.13 11.86 -7.36
N VAL A 88 4.18 12.62 -7.71
CA VAL A 88 5.18 13.14 -6.75
C VAL A 88 4.57 14.04 -5.67
N ASP A 89 3.51 14.78 -5.99
CA ASP A 89 2.82 15.65 -5.04
C ASP A 89 1.70 14.93 -4.25
N SER A 90 1.52 13.63 -4.48
CA SER A 90 0.47 12.90 -3.77
C SER A 90 0.80 12.75 -2.28
N LEU A 91 -0.23 12.89 -1.44
CA LEU A 91 -0.10 12.81 0.01
C LEU A 91 0.52 11.50 0.51
N TYR A 92 0.35 10.38 -0.20
CA TYR A 92 0.97 9.11 0.18
C TYR A 92 2.48 9.07 -0.11
N ILE A 93 2.94 9.79 -1.13
CA ILE A 93 4.36 9.94 -1.44
C ILE A 93 5.05 10.87 -0.45
N ALA A 94 4.42 11.99 -0.10
CA ALA A 94 4.91 12.85 0.99
C ALA A 94 5.07 12.06 2.29
N ARG A 95 4.12 11.16 2.62
CA ARG A 95 4.22 10.27 3.79
C ARG A 95 5.25 9.16 3.64
N SER A 96 5.49 8.65 2.42
CA SER A 96 6.59 7.72 2.15
C SER A 96 7.94 8.35 2.48
N TRP A 97 8.13 9.60 2.05
CA TRP A 97 9.31 10.39 2.36
C TRP A 97 9.43 10.69 3.85
N ALA A 98 8.37 11.16 4.51
CA ALA A 98 8.40 11.41 5.95
C ALA A 98 8.72 10.15 6.75
N THR A 99 8.18 9.00 6.35
CA THR A 99 8.52 7.70 6.98
C THR A 99 10.00 7.38 6.79
N TYR A 100 10.54 7.60 5.58
CA TYR A 100 11.96 7.42 5.32
C TYR A 100 12.83 8.35 6.19
N GLU A 101 12.50 9.63 6.31
CA GLU A 101 13.25 10.59 7.13
C GLU A 101 13.22 10.23 8.62
N VAL A 102 12.05 9.81 9.14
CA VAL A 102 11.91 9.31 10.53
C VAL A 102 12.80 8.10 10.77
N VAL A 103 12.78 7.12 9.87
CA VAL A 103 13.58 5.89 10.01
C VAL A 103 15.08 6.19 9.98
N ASN A 104 15.51 7.22 9.25
CA ASN A 104 16.90 7.64 9.18
C ASN A 104 17.32 8.60 10.30
N GLY A 105 16.43 8.93 11.25
CA GLY A 105 16.74 9.84 12.36
C GLY A 105 16.86 11.32 11.94
N ASN A 106 16.39 11.65 10.73
CA ASN A 106 16.45 13.00 10.16
C ASN A 106 15.18 13.82 10.44
N TYR A 107 14.21 13.23 11.17
CA TYR A 107 12.98 13.92 11.54
C TYR A 107 13.23 14.77 12.78
N GLU A 108 13.48 16.07 12.60
CA GLU A 108 13.36 17.03 13.69
C GLU A 108 11.88 17.26 13.99
N ALA A 109 11.52 17.17 15.27
CA ALA A 109 10.15 17.24 15.78
C ALA A 109 9.48 18.61 15.58
#